data_AF-A0A942U928-F1
#
_entry.id   AF-A0A942U928-F1
#
_cell.length_a   1.000
_cell.length_b   1.000
_cell.length_c   1.000
_cell.angle_alpha   90.00
_cell.angle_beta   90.00
_cell.angle_gamma   90.00
#
_symmetry.space_group_name_H-M   'P 1'
#
loop_
_entity.id
_entity.type
_entity.pdbx_description
1 polymer ?
#
loop_
_entity_poly.entity_id
_entity_poly.type
_entity_poly.pdbx_seq_one_letter_code
_entity_poly.pdbx_strand_id
1 'polypeptide(L)'
;MYPYSNYLDALNRQGNKLIGEVERAINGEYSAIDCYAKLANLASNKGERDQILEIRQDEIKHYQQFVEIYRRLTGQHPQPKIIEECPGNYLNGLEFALVDEQKTVDFYLEISDTANDPFIREVFRRAAADEQNHAVWFLYFFSKRK
;
A
#
# COMPACT_ATOMS: atom_id res chain seq x y z
N MET A 1 -20.81 -32.78 -22.50
CA MET A 1 -19.48 -32.28 -22.09
C MET A 1 -19.74 -31.10 -21.17
N TYR A 2 -19.54 -31.28 -19.87
CA TYR A 2 -20.10 -30.39 -18.84
C TYR A 2 -19.37 -29.02 -18.79
N PRO A 3 -20.10 -27.88 -18.87
CA PRO A 3 -19.52 -26.54 -18.82
C PRO A 3 -19.01 -26.12 -17.42
N TYR A 4 -19.20 -26.96 -16.40
CA TYR A 4 -18.82 -26.70 -15.01
C TYR A 4 -17.29 -26.63 -14.76
N SER A 5 -16.48 -27.28 -15.60
CA SER A 5 -15.01 -27.32 -15.41
C SER A 5 -14.35 -25.94 -15.57
N ASN A 6 -14.89 -25.08 -16.45
CA ASN A 6 -14.30 -23.77 -16.73
C ASN A 6 -14.56 -22.73 -15.63
N TYR A 7 -15.64 -22.88 -14.86
CA TYR A 7 -16.03 -21.90 -13.84
C TYR A 7 -15.18 -22.03 -12.57
N LEU A 8 -14.92 -23.26 -12.11
CA LEU A 8 -14.04 -23.53 -10.97
C LEU A 8 -12.59 -23.09 -11.27
N ASP A 9 -12.11 -23.33 -12.49
CA ASP A 9 -10.78 -22.87 -12.91
C ASP A 9 -10.68 -21.34 -12.96
N ALA A 10 -11.72 -20.65 -13.44
CA ALA A 10 -11.77 -19.19 -13.45
C ALA A 10 -11.78 -18.61 -12.02
N LEU A 11 -12.57 -19.19 -11.11
CA LEU A 11 -12.62 -18.79 -9.70
C LEU A 11 -11.27 -19.00 -8.99
N ASN A 12 -10.63 -20.15 -9.22
CA ASN A 12 -9.32 -20.43 -8.65
C ASN A 12 -8.24 -19.48 -9.20
N ARG A 13 -8.28 -19.13 -10.48
CA ARG A 13 -7.36 -18.14 -11.06
C ARG A 13 -7.58 -16.74 -10.50
N GLN A 14 -8.83 -16.31 -10.32
CA GLN A 14 -9.14 -15.02 -9.72
C GLN A 14 -8.71 -14.96 -8.25
N GLY A 15 -8.95 -16.03 -7.49
CA GLY A 15 -8.49 -16.15 -6.09
C GLY A 15 -6.97 -16.08 -5.98
N ASN A 16 -6.25 -16.81 -6.84
CA ASN A 16 -4.78 -16.78 -6.86
C ASN A 16 -4.22 -15.40 -7.25
N LYS A 17 -4.86 -14.67 -8.18
CA LYS A 17 -4.48 -13.29 -8.53
C LYS A 17 -4.60 -12.38 -7.31
N LEU A 18 -5.78 -12.39 -6.67
CA LEU A 18 -6.06 -11.53 -5.52
C LEU A 18 -5.11 -11.81 -4.34
N ILE A 19 -4.80 -13.08 -4.06
CA ILE A 19 -3.84 -13.44 -3.01
C ILE A 19 -2.46 -12.82 -3.28
N GLY A 20 -1.97 -12.92 -4.52
CA GLY A 20 -0.69 -12.32 -4.91
C GLY A 20 -0.70 -10.79 -4.85
N GLU A 21 -1.81 -10.16 -5.21
CA GLU A 21 -1.98 -8.71 -5.12
C GLU A 21 -2.01 -8.22 -3.68
N VAL A 22 -2.74 -8.91 -2.80
CA VAL A 22 -2.75 -8.60 -1.36
C VAL A 22 -1.37 -8.81 -0.75
N GLU A 23 -0.64 -9.87 -1.12
CA GLU A 23 0.74 -10.07 -0.66
C GLU A 23 1.66 -8.93 -1.11
N ARG A 24 1.52 -8.47 -2.36
CA ARG A 24 2.27 -7.33 -2.87
C ARG A 24 1.91 -6.04 -2.13
N ALA A 25 0.63 -5.78 -1.85
CA ALA A 25 0.20 -4.65 -1.04
C ALA A 25 0.83 -4.67 0.36
N ILE A 26 0.81 -5.83 1.03
CA ILE A 26 1.46 -6.02 2.35
C ILE A 26 2.96 -5.65 2.30
N ASN A 27 3.67 -6.05 1.26
CA ASN A 27 5.10 -5.73 1.11
C ASN A 27 5.33 -4.24 0.81
N GLY A 28 4.44 -3.61 0.03
CA GLY A 28 4.44 -2.17 -0.24
C GLY A 28 4.30 -1.38 1.05
N GLU A 29 3.20 -1.59 1.77
CA GLU A 29 2.94 -0.96 3.08
C GLU A 29 4.09 -1.18 4.07
N TYR A 30 4.63 -2.39 4.14
CA TYR A 30 5.75 -2.69 5.03
C TYR A 30 7.02 -1.89 4.67
N SER A 31 7.25 -1.66 3.36
CA SER A 31 8.35 -0.82 2.87
C SER A 31 8.09 0.66 3.15
N ALA A 32 6.85 1.14 2.97
CA ALA A 32 6.42 2.50 3.28
C ALA A 32 6.59 2.82 4.78
N ILE A 33 6.17 1.91 5.67
CA ILE A 33 6.32 2.05 7.13
C ILE A 33 7.78 2.26 7.55
N ASP A 34 8.71 1.52 6.94
CA ASP A 34 10.15 1.67 7.17
C ASP A 34 10.67 2.99 6.58
N CYS A 35 10.27 3.31 5.35
CA CYS A 35 10.69 4.54 4.68
C CYS A 35 10.25 5.79 5.44
N TYR A 36 9.00 5.83 5.89
CA TYR A 36 8.45 7.02 6.53
C TYR A 36 8.99 7.20 7.95
N ALA A 37 9.43 6.11 8.60
CA ALA A 37 10.23 6.21 9.83
C ALA A 37 11.57 6.91 9.56
N LYS A 38 12.26 6.55 8.46
CA LYS A 38 13.52 7.19 8.06
C LYS A 38 13.31 8.66 7.69
N LEU A 39 12.28 8.97 6.91
CA LEU A 39 11.95 10.35 6.52
C LEU A 39 11.62 11.24 7.73
N ALA A 40 10.84 10.73 8.69
CA ALA A 40 10.55 11.47 9.92
C ALA A 40 11.82 11.82 10.70
N ASN A 41 12.82 10.93 10.73
CA ASN A 41 14.11 11.18 11.38
C ASN A 41 14.96 12.21 10.61
N LEU A 42 14.85 12.25 9.29
CA LEU A 42 15.56 13.20 8.43
C LEU A 42 14.89 14.59 8.39
N ALA A 43 13.60 14.67 8.74
CA ALA A 43 12.84 15.90 8.74
C ALA A 43 13.32 16.89 9.83
N SER A 44 13.90 18.00 9.38
CA SER A 44 14.35 19.09 10.27
C SER A 44 13.18 19.93 10.81
N ASN A 45 12.07 20.00 10.09
CA ASN A 45 10.89 20.75 10.49
C ASN A 45 9.97 19.86 11.32
N LYS A 46 9.57 20.33 12.52
CA LYS A 46 8.68 19.58 13.42
C LYS A 46 7.32 19.26 12.77
N GLY A 47 6.72 20.21 12.07
CA GLY A 47 5.41 20.00 11.41
C GLY A 47 5.48 18.96 10.29
N GLU A 48 6.53 19.01 9.45
CA GLU A 48 6.74 17.97 8.42
C GLU A 48 6.96 16.60 9.06
N ARG A 49 7.79 16.53 10.11
CA ARG A 49 8.01 15.28 10.85
C ARG A 49 6.73 14.72 11.43
N ASP A 50 5.93 15.55 12.10
CA ASP A 50 4.69 15.11 12.75
C ASP A 50 3.69 14.58 11.70
N GLN A 51 3.58 15.26 10.54
CA GLN A 51 2.72 14.78 9.45
C GLN A 51 3.23 13.47 8.84
N ILE A 52 4.55 13.30 8.66
CA ILE A 52 5.12 12.03 8.15
C ILE A 52 4.86 10.89 9.14
N LEU A 53 4.88 11.16 10.45
CA LEU A 53 4.55 10.17 11.47
C LEU A 53 3.06 9.82 11.48
N GLU A 54 2.18 10.76 11.16
CA GLU A 54 0.75 10.51 10.95
C GLU A 54 0.53 9.62 9.74
N ILE A 55 1.11 9.96 8.58
CA ILE A 55 1.06 9.14 7.35
C ILE A 55 1.55 7.72 7.66
N ARG A 56 2.72 7.58 8.29
CA ARG A 56 3.25 6.27 8.72
C ARG A 56 2.27 5.48 9.58
N GLN A 57 1.48 6.15 10.42
CA GLN A 57 0.49 5.47 11.25
C GLN A 57 -0.71 4.98 10.44
N ASP A 58 -1.04 5.64 9.33
CA ASP A 58 -2.04 5.18 8.37
C ASP A 58 -1.53 3.96 7.58
N GLU A 59 -0.27 3.96 7.09
CA GLU A 59 0.36 2.77 6.47
C GLU A 59 0.31 1.53 7.40
N ILE A 60 0.56 1.72 8.71
CA ILE A 60 0.47 0.63 9.69
C ILE A 60 -0.95 0.05 9.74
N LYS A 61 -1.99 0.89 9.61
CA LYS A 61 -3.38 0.43 9.62
C LYS A 61 -3.69 -0.32 8.33
N HIS A 62 -3.28 0.20 7.17
CA HIS A 62 -3.48 -0.46 5.88
C HIS A 62 -2.77 -1.81 5.86
N TYR A 63 -1.50 -1.87 6.26
CA TYR A 63 -0.75 -3.12 6.46
C TYR A 63 -1.52 -4.15 7.29
N GLN A 64 -2.04 -3.74 8.46
CA GLN A 64 -2.79 -4.64 9.35
C GLN A 64 -4.08 -5.15 8.69
N GLN A 65 -4.80 -4.28 7.97
CA GLN A 65 -6.00 -4.65 7.23
C GLN A 65 -5.68 -5.66 6.11
N PHE A 66 -4.61 -5.44 5.36
CA PHE A 66 -4.21 -6.35 4.29
C PHE A 66 -3.71 -7.69 4.82
N VAL A 67 -2.98 -7.71 5.94
CA VAL A 67 -2.61 -8.96 6.64
C VAL A 67 -3.86 -9.75 7.03
N GLU A 68 -4.88 -9.09 7.56
CA GLU A 68 -6.14 -9.76 7.92
C GLU A 68 -6.88 -10.30 6.68
N ILE A 69 -6.91 -9.56 5.58
CA ILE A 69 -7.45 -10.05 4.30
C ILE A 69 -6.67 -11.28 3.82
N TYR A 70 -5.34 -11.22 3.81
CA TYR A 70 -4.49 -12.34 3.39
C TYR A 70 -4.74 -13.59 4.22
N ARG A 71 -4.86 -13.45 5.55
CA ARG A 71 -5.17 -14.55 6.47
C ARG A 71 -6.54 -15.16 6.18
N ARG A 72 -7.55 -14.34 5.85
CA ARG A 72 -8.89 -14.84 5.47
C ARG A 72 -8.87 -15.61 4.15
N LEU A 73 -8.06 -15.18 3.19
CA LEU A 73 -7.95 -15.82 1.88
C LEU A 73 -7.12 -17.11 1.90
N THR A 74 -6.06 -17.16 2.72
CA THR A 74 -5.05 -18.23 2.67
C THR A 74 -5.03 -19.14 3.89
N GLY A 75 -5.57 -18.70 5.03
CA GLY A 75 -5.42 -19.34 6.33
C GLY A 75 -4.01 -19.21 6.94
N GLN A 76 -3.10 -18.46 6.31
CA GLN A 76 -1.70 -18.33 6.71
C GLN A 76 -1.33 -16.88 7.05
N HIS A 77 -0.27 -16.72 7.84
CA HIS A 77 0.33 -15.40 8.05
C HIS A 77 1.30 -15.07 6.91
N PRO A 78 1.25 -13.85 6.36
CA PRO A 78 2.21 -13.42 5.35
C PRO A 78 3.62 -13.30 5.95
N GLN A 79 4.63 -13.28 5.08
CA GLN A 79 6.03 -13.00 5.44
C GLN A 79 6.48 -11.72 4.72
N PRO A 80 6.22 -10.54 5.31
CA PRO A 80 6.51 -9.27 4.69
C PRO A 80 7.99 -9.11 4.37
N LYS A 81 8.29 -8.47 3.24
CA LYS A 81 9.63 -8.18 2.78
C LYS A 81 9.72 -6.72 2.38
N ILE A 82 10.86 -6.10 2.67
CA ILE A 82 11.21 -4.81 2.08
C ILE A 82 11.50 -5.07 0.61
N ILE A 83 10.70 -4.49 -0.27
CA ILE A 83 10.83 -4.66 -1.73
C ILE A 83 11.42 -3.42 -2.40
N GLU A 84 11.41 -2.28 -1.71
CA GLU A 84 11.97 -1.03 -2.18
C GLU A 84 12.75 -0.33 -1.06
N GLU A 85 13.96 0.14 -1.35
CA GLU A 85 14.80 0.82 -0.36
C GLU A 85 14.55 2.33 -0.37
N CYS A 86 14.18 2.86 0.80
CA CYS A 86 14.01 4.29 1.00
C CYS A 86 15.33 5.06 0.83
N PRO A 87 15.38 6.12 0.01
CA PRO A 87 16.59 6.92 -0.18
C PRO A 87 17.13 7.53 1.12
N GLY A 88 18.46 7.57 1.25
CA GLY A 88 19.13 8.06 2.48
C GLY A 88 19.16 9.58 2.66
N ASN A 89 18.70 10.36 1.67
CA ASN A 89 18.62 11.81 1.78
C ASN A 89 17.17 12.27 1.71
N TYR A 90 16.85 13.33 2.47
CA TYR A 90 15.46 13.75 2.67
C TYR A 90 14.75 14.13 1.36
N LEU A 91 15.40 14.90 0.48
CA LEU A 91 14.76 15.38 -0.74
C LEU A 91 14.41 14.23 -1.71
N ASN A 92 15.35 13.31 -1.95
CA ASN A 92 15.09 12.15 -2.79
C ASN A 92 14.10 11.19 -2.13
N GLY A 93 14.10 11.11 -0.80
CA GLY A 93 13.13 10.29 -0.07
C GLY A 93 11.71 10.85 -0.18
N LEU A 94 11.53 12.17 -0.18
CA LEU A 94 10.25 12.82 -0.45
C LEU A 94 9.78 12.58 -1.89
N GLU A 95 10.67 12.68 -2.88
CA GLU A 95 10.35 12.38 -4.28
C GLU A 95 9.98 10.90 -4.46
N PHE A 96 10.73 10.01 -3.82
CA PHE A 96 10.45 8.58 -3.81
C PHE A 96 9.06 8.29 -3.23
N ALA A 97 8.77 8.78 -2.02
CA ALA A 97 7.48 8.59 -1.36
C ALA A 97 6.34 9.15 -2.20
N LEU A 98 6.49 10.36 -2.78
CA LEU A 98 5.49 10.93 -3.68
C LEU A 98 5.16 10.02 -4.87
N VAL A 99 6.16 9.43 -5.51
CA VAL A 99 5.97 8.59 -6.69
C VAL A 99 5.43 7.22 -6.31
N ASP A 100 5.89 6.67 -5.20
CA ASP A 100 5.41 5.40 -4.64
C ASP A 100 3.92 5.50 -4.35
N GLU A 101 3.50 6.50 -3.56
CA GLU A 101 2.11 6.74 -3.19
C GLU A 101 1.20 6.92 -4.40
N GLN A 102 1.64 7.69 -5.42
CA GLN A 102 0.86 7.83 -6.66
C GLN A 102 0.63 6.49 -7.39
N LYS A 103 1.63 5.61 -7.41
CA LYS A 103 1.48 4.28 -8.03
C LYS A 103 0.63 3.35 -7.16
N THR A 104 0.71 3.50 -5.85
CA THR A 104 -0.09 2.73 -4.88
C THR A 104 -1.58 3.05 -5.03
N VAL A 105 -1.96 4.31 -5.29
CA VAL A 105 -3.34 4.69 -5.64
C VAL A 105 -3.87 3.85 -6.80
N ASP A 106 -3.16 3.84 -7.94
CA ASP A 106 -3.59 3.08 -9.13
C ASP A 106 -3.71 1.58 -8.83
N PHE A 107 -2.73 1.03 -8.10
CA PHE A 107 -2.70 -0.38 -7.73
C PHE A 107 -3.88 -0.77 -6.82
N TYR A 108 -4.17 0.04 -5.80
CA TYR A 108 -5.27 -0.24 -4.87
C TYR A 108 -6.64 -0.07 -5.52
N LEU A 109 -6.78 0.87 -6.44
CA LEU A 109 -7.99 0.99 -7.25
C LEU A 109 -8.20 -0.24 -8.15
N GLU A 110 -7.15 -0.80 -8.77
CA GLU A 110 -7.26 -2.03 -9.56
C GLU A 110 -7.78 -3.21 -8.72
N ILE A 111 -7.24 -3.39 -7.50
CA ILE A 111 -7.70 -4.45 -6.59
C ILE A 111 -9.16 -4.19 -6.18
N SER A 112 -9.49 -2.96 -5.81
CA SER A 112 -10.85 -2.56 -5.46
C SER A 112 -11.85 -2.84 -6.59
N ASP A 113 -11.48 -2.56 -7.83
CA ASP A 113 -12.38 -2.73 -8.97
C ASP A 113 -12.59 -4.20 -9.33
N THR A 114 -11.55 -5.03 -9.19
CA THR A 114 -11.57 -6.43 -9.61
C THR A 114 -11.93 -7.44 -8.51
N ALA A 115 -11.91 -7.03 -7.24
CA ALA A 115 -12.34 -7.87 -6.12
C ALA A 115 -13.86 -8.11 -6.14
N ASN A 116 -14.27 -9.36 -5.90
CA ASN A 116 -15.69 -9.75 -5.79
C ASN A 116 -16.24 -9.49 -4.37
N ASP A 117 -15.40 -9.59 -3.34
CA ASP A 117 -15.80 -9.42 -1.94
C ASP A 117 -15.98 -7.92 -1.63
N PRO A 118 -17.20 -7.46 -1.26
CA PRO A 118 -17.46 -6.05 -0.95
C PRO A 118 -16.59 -5.47 0.16
N PHE A 119 -16.18 -6.28 1.13
CA PHE A 119 -15.29 -5.84 2.20
C PHE A 119 -13.90 -5.53 1.65
N ILE A 120 -13.34 -6.41 0.82
CA ILE A 120 -12.02 -6.20 0.20
C ILE A 120 -12.04 -4.97 -0.70
N ARG A 121 -13.11 -4.82 -1.51
CA ARG A 121 -13.31 -3.64 -2.36
C ARG A 121 -13.24 -2.35 -1.56
N GLU A 122 -14.01 -2.27 -0.48
CA GLU A 122 -14.09 -1.04 0.32
C GLU A 122 -12.78 -0.73 1.05
N VAL A 123 -12.09 -1.75 1.59
CA VAL A 123 -10.79 -1.56 2.26
C VAL A 123 -9.77 -0.95 1.30
N PHE A 124 -9.59 -1.53 0.11
CA PHE A 124 -8.63 -1.01 -0.88
C PHE A 124 -9.05 0.35 -1.44
N ARG A 125 -10.34 0.60 -1.64
CA ARG A 125 -10.84 1.91 -2.08
C ARG A 125 -10.57 3.02 -1.06
N ARG A 126 -10.66 2.70 0.23
CA ARG A 126 -10.35 3.64 1.33
C ARG A 126 -8.84 3.89 1.42
N ALA A 127 -8.02 2.84 1.37
CA ALA A 127 -6.56 2.97 1.33
C ALA A 127 -6.10 3.84 0.16
N ALA A 128 -6.59 3.59 -1.07
CA ALA A 128 -6.28 4.43 -2.23
C ALA A 128 -6.61 5.93 -2.05
N ALA A 129 -7.64 6.26 -1.26
CA ALA A 129 -7.97 7.65 -0.96
C ALA A 129 -7.00 8.29 0.05
N ASP A 130 -6.50 7.50 1.00
CA ASP A 130 -5.49 7.91 1.96
C ASP A 130 -4.13 8.09 1.24
N GLU A 131 -3.72 7.13 0.40
CA GLU A 131 -2.49 7.20 -0.43
C GLU A 131 -2.46 8.44 -1.33
N GLN A 132 -3.61 8.81 -1.90
CA GLN A 132 -3.71 10.04 -2.69
C GLN A 132 -3.47 11.29 -1.85
N ASN A 133 -3.92 11.30 -0.58
CA ASN A 133 -3.66 12.37 0.36
C ASN A 133 -2.16 12.40 0.76
N HIS A 134 -1.58 11.23 1.04
CA HIS A 134 -0.16 11.09 1.35
C HIS A 134 0.73 11.63 0.22
N ALA A 135 0.44 11.24 -1.03
CA ALA A 135 1.11 11.77 -2.21
C ALA A 135 1.06 13.31 -2.26
N VAL A 136 -0.07 13.94 -1.94
CA VAL A 136 -0.20 15.40 -1.94
C VAL A 136 0.66 16.04 -0.85
N TRP A 137 0.75 15.44 0.34
CA TRP A 137 1.65 15.90 1.40
C TRP A 137 3.12 15.81 0.99
N PHE A 138 3.55 14.66 0.45
CA PHE A 138 4.93 14.51 -0.01
C PHE A 138 5.25 15.47 -1.16
N LEU A 139 4.32 15.73 -2.07
CA LEU A 139 4.46 16.75 -3.12
C LEU A 139 4.66 18.14 -2.53
N TYR A 140 3.87 18.50 -1.51
CA TYR A 140 3.97 19.78 -0.83
C TYR A 140 5.35 19.95 -0.16
N PHE A 141 5.81 18.93 0.57
CA PHE A 141 7.13 18.96 1.21
C PHE A 141 8.28 19.02 0.19
N PHE A 142 8.17 18.26 -0.90
CA PHE A 142 9.16 18.26 -1.98
C PHE A 142 9.25 19.63 -2.66
N SER A 143 8.09 20.21 -2.99
CA SER A 143 7.99 21.50 -3.69
C SER A 143 8.48 22.68 -2.83
N LYS A 144 8.37 22.60 -1.50
CA LYS A 144 8.94 23.61 -0.59
C LYS A 144 10.46 23.64 -0.54
N ARG A 145 11.13 22.59 -1.03
CA ARG A 145 12.58 22.41 -0.92
C ARG A 145 13.30 22.46 -2.27
N LYS A 146 12.56 22.68 -3.34
CA LYS A 146 13.05 22.92 -4.69
C LYS A 146 12.96 24.41 -5.03
#